data_AF-A0A6J4G1N6-F1
#
_entry.id   AF-A0A6J4G1N6-F1
#
_cell.length_a   1.000
_cell.length_b   1.000
_cell.length_c   1.000
_cell.angle_alpha   90.00
_cell.angle_beta   90.00
_cell.angle_gamma   90.00
#
_symmetry.space_group_name_H-M   'P 1'
#
loop_
_entity.id
_entity.type
_entity.pdbx_description
1 polymer ?
#
loop_
_entity_poly.entity_id
_entity_poly.type
_entity_poly.pdbx_seq_one_letter_code
_entity_poly.pdbx_strand_id
1 'polypeptide(L)'
;MNGDPRDFRRYKRFECAVFRKTTEMHGGLSNMAGGFPLLVEGIPVLSAEALYQACRFPHMPDVQKLILAQSSPMTAKMKSKPYRTDSRPDWEMVKVPIMKWCLRIKLAQNWDKFSHALLSTGSKAIVEDSSRDTYWGAREIGPDLLEGQNVLGRLLMELRQKLHSSPDDLREVAPVPICCFTLLERQIGVVGKRVYPSVRRTSETASEAVA
;
A
#
# COMPACT_ATOMS: atom_id res chain seq x y z
N MET A 1 9.70 -16.67 -8.75
CA MET A 1 9.35 -18.09 -8.57
C MET A 1 8.55 -18.24 -7.29
N ASN A 2 7.60 -19.17 -7.30
CA ASN A 2 6.44 -19.24 -6.42
C ASN A 2 6.82 -19.50 -4.96
N GLY A 3 6.12 -18.86 -4.03
CA GLY A 3 6.25 -19.13 -2.59
C GLY A 3 6.03 -20.61 -2.29
N ASP A 4 6.50 -21.03 -1.11
CA ASP A 4 6.40 -22.39 -0.62
C ASP A 4 5.01 -23.01 -0.90
N PRO A 5 4.91 -24.16 -1.59
CA PRO A 5 3.63 -24.84 -1.81
C PRO A 5 2.83 -25.08 -0.53
N ARG A 6 3.49 -25.12 0.64
CA ARG A 6 2.88 -25.24 1.97
C ARG A 6 2.10 -23.99 2.39
N ASP A 7 2.31 -22.84 1.75
CA ASP A 7 1.58 -21.59 2.03
C ASP A 7 0.25 -21.46 1.28
N PHE A 8 -0.06 -22.37 0.36
CA PHE A 8 -1.32 -22.38 -0.37
C PHE A 8 -2.48 -22.75 0.58
N ARG A 9 -3.56 -21.96 0.56
CA ARG A 9 -4.73 -22.16 1.42
C ARG A 9 -6.02 -22.11 0.62
N ARG A 10 -7.03 -22.79 1.14
CA ARG A 10 -8.41 -22.73 0.66
C ARG A 10 -9.25 -21.90 1.60
N TYR A 11 -10.16 -21.13 1.02
CA TYR A 11 -11.01 -20.19 1.74
C TYR A 11 -12.45 -20.36 1.28
N LYS A 12 -13.35 -20.66 2.22
CA LYS A 12 -14.79 -20.63 1.96
C LYS A 12 -15.26 -19.18 1.99
N ARG A 13 -15.90 -18.72 0.91
CA ARG A 13 -16.23 -17.31 0.69
C ARG A 13 -17.04 -16.70 1.85
N PHE A 14 -18.01 -17.44 2.38
CA PHE A 14 -18.90 -16.98 3.45
C PHE A 14 -18.21 -16.84 4.82
N GLU A 15 -17.08 -17.52 5.05
CA GLU A 15 -16.28 -17.44 6.29
C GLU A 15 -15.26 -16.29 6.25
N CYS A 16 -15.14 -15.61 5.10
CA CYS A 16 -14.09 -14.63 4.82
C CYS A 16 -14.65 -13.21 4.60
N ALA A 17 -13.83 -12.21 4.89
CA ALA A 17 -13.99 -10.84 4.39
C ALA A 17 -13.34 -10.76 3.01
N VAL A 18 -14.12 -11.04 1.96
CA VAL A 18 -13.63 -11.11 0.58
C VAL A 18 -13.79 -9.77 -0.13
N PHE A 19 -12.77 -9.35 -0.87
CA PHE A 19 -12.86 -8.25 -1.82
C PHE A 19 -12.15 -8.58 -3.14
N ARG A 20 -12.68 -8.05 -4.23
CA ARG A 20 -12.23 -8.14 -5.62
C ARG A 20 -12.12 -6.76 -6.26
N LYS A 21 -13.07 -5.85 -5.95
CA LYS A 21 -13.12 -4.47 -6.46
C LYS A 21 -12.87 -3.48 -5.33
N THR A 22 -12.22 -2.36 -5.65
CA THR A 22 -11.91 -1.32 -4.66
C THR A 22 -13.13 -0.53 -4.18
N THR A 23 -14.25 -0.60 -4.90
CA THR A 23 -15.47 0.16 -4.63
C THR A 23 -16.53 -0.63 -3.86
N GLU A 24 -16.31 -1.92 -3.61
CA GLU A 24 -17.27 -2.77 -2.91
C GLU A 24 -16.97 -2.86 -1.41
N MET A 25 -17.78 -3.63 -0.68
CA MET A 25 -17.51 -3.96 0.71
C MET A 25 -16.09 -4.50 0.88
N HIS A 26 -15.37 -4.00 1.88
CA HIS A 26 -13.95 -4.29 2.12
C HIS A 26 -12.97 -3.87 1.00
N GLY A 27 -13.42 -3.26 -0.10
CA GLY A 27 -12.56 -2.81 -1.20
C GLY A 27 -11.48 -1.81 -0.77
N GLY A 28 -11.74 -1.05 0.31
CA GLY A 28 -10.77 -0.18 0.95
C GLY A 28 -9.52 -0.90 1.49
N LEU A 29 -9.57 -2.22 1.69
CA LEU A 29 -8.43 -3.04 2.12
C LEU A 29 -7.36 -3.19 1.04
N SER A 30 -7.73 -3.13 -0.24
CA SER A 30 -6.80 -3.29 -1.35
C SER A 30 -5.70 -2.22 -1.35
N ASN A 31 -4.47 -2.59 -1.69
CA ASN A 31 -3.39 -1.65 -2.03
C ASN A 31 -3.73 -0.79 -3.26
N MET A 32 -4.68 -1.23 -4.09
CA MET A 32 -5.22 -0.49 -5.24
C MET A 32 -6.31 0.51 -4.84
N ALA A 33 -6.74 0.56 -3.57
CA ALA A 33 -7.82 1.46 -3.17
C ALA A 33 -7.36 2.92 -3.24
N GLY A 34 -8.07 3.73 -4.02
CA GLY A 34 -7.94 5.18 -4.00
C GLY A 34 -8.52 5.81 -2.73
N GLY A 35 -8.26 7.10 -2.53
CA GLY A 35 -8.77 7.83 -1.36
C GLY A 35 -8.04 7.50 -0.04
N PHE A 36 -6.81 6.99 -0.16
CA PHE A 36 -5.85 6.80 0.93
C PHE A 36 -4.50 7.44 0.54
N PRO A 37 -4.47 8.77 0.34
CA PRO A 37 -3.27 9.45 -0.13
C PRO A 37 -2.15 9.33 0.91
N LEU A 38 -0.92 9.18 0.42
CA LEU A 38 0.28 9.02 1.22
C LEU A 38 1.24 10.19 0.98
N LEU A 39 2.15 10.41 1.90
CA LEU A 39 3.24 11.38 1.83
C LEU A 39 4.51 10.71 2.38
N VAL A 40 5.53 10.54 1.54
CA VAL A 40 6.80 9.88 1.90
C VAL A 40 7.94 10.81 1.51
N GLU A 41 8.78 11.24 2.45
CA GLU A 41 9.87 12.21 2.19
C GLU A 41 9.41 13.49 1.46
N GLY A 42 8.21 13.96 1.79
CA GLY A 42 7.58 15.12 1.14
C GLY A 42 7.00 14.84 -0.26
N ILE A 43 7.09 13.60 -0.76
CA ILE A 43 6.61 13.20 -2.07
C ILE A 43 5.16 12.68 -1.94
N PRO A 44 4.18 13.30 -2.62
CA PRO A 44 2.80 12.84 -2.59
C PRO A 44 2.66 11.54 -3.39
N VAL A 45 1.94 10.55 -2.83
CA VAL A 45 1.66 9.28 -3.50
C VAL A 45 0.19 8.94 -3.38
N LEU A 46 -0.47 8.66 -4.51
CA LEU A 46 -1.93 8.57 -4.56
C LEU A 46 -2.50 7.21 -4.12
N SER A 47 -1.66 6.18 -4.04
CA SER A 47 -2.05 4.83 -3.60
C SER A 47 -0.86 4.04 -3.06
N ALA A 48 -1.13 3.05 -2.22
CA ALA A 48 -0.11 2.10 -1.76
C ALA A 48 0.49 1.28 -2.92
N GLU A 49 -0.28 0.99 -3.97
CA GLU A 49 0.24 0.34 -5.18
C GLU A 49 1.26 1.21 -5.92
N ALA A 50 0.99 2.51 -6.10
CA ALA A 50 1.95 3.40 -6.76
C ALA A 50 3.28 3.46 -5.99
N LEU A 51 3.20 3.54 -4.66
CA LEU A 51 4.39 3.49 -3.80
C LEU A 51 5.15 2.17 -3.95
N TYR A 52 4.44 1.04 -3.88
CA TYR A 52 5.01 -0.29 -4.03
C TYR A 52 5.73 -0.48 -5.37
N GLN A 53 5.11 -0.02 -6.48
CA GLN A 53 5.72 -0.08 -7.81
C GLN A 53 6.92 0.86 -7.94
N ALA A 54 6.91 2.04 -7.30
CA ALA A 54 8.07 2.94 -7.31
C ALA A 54 9.26 2.35 -6.52
N CYS A 55 9.02 1.73 -5.36
CA CYS A 55 10.06 1.10 -4.54
C CYS A 55 10.77 -0.09 -5.24
N ARG A 56 10.19 -0.60 -6.33
CA ARG A 56 10.80 -1.64 -7.18
C ARG A 56 12.04 -1.16 -7.95
N PHE A 57 12.15 0.15 -8.18
CA PHE A 57 13.19 0.77 -9.03
C PHE A 57 13.98 1.87 -8.32
N PRO A 58 14.67 1.57 -7.20
CA PRO A 58 15.41 2.58 -6.43
C PRO A 58 16.55 3.24 -7.23
N HIS A 59 17.05 2.57 -8.27
CA HIS A 59 18.13 3.03 -9.14
C HIS A 59 17.62 3.74 -10.42
N MET A 60 16.29 3.87 -10.60
CA MET A 60 15.69 4.52 -11.78
C MET A 60 14.70 5.60 -11.35
N PRO A 61 15.18 6.77 -10.90
CA PRO A 61 14.30 7.83 -10.40
C PRO A 61 13.30 8.32 -11.45
N ASP A 62 13.62 8.29 -12.74
CA ASP A 62 12.68 8.70 -13.78
C ASP A 62 11.52 7.71 -13.98
N VAL A 63 11.78 6.41 -13.78
CA VAL A 63 10.72 5.38 -13.73
C VAL A 63 9.84 5.58 -12.49
N GLN A 64 10.45 5.90 -11.35
CA GLN A 64 9.70 6.25 -10.14
C GLN A 64 8.80 7.48 -10.38
N LYS A 65 9.33 8.57 -10.97
CA LYS A 65 8.53 9.76 -11.32
C LYS A 65 7.37 9.40 -12.24
N LEU A 66 7.62 8.61 -13.28
CA LEU A 66 6.60 8.15 -14.24
C LEU A 66 5.46 7.39 -13.53
N ILE A 67 5.79 6.49 -12.60
CA ILE A 67 4.82 5.70 -11.83
C ILE A 67 4.01 6.61 -10.89
N LEU A 68 4.69 7.48 -10.14
CA LEU A 68 4.09 8.35 -9.13
C LEU A 68 3.20 9.44 -9.74
N ALA A 69 3.45 9.85 -10.98
CA ALA A 69 2.62 10.80 -11.72
C ALA A 69 1.23 10.27 -12.09
N GLN A 70 0.97 8.96 -11.95
CA GLN A 70 -0.30 8.36 -12.38
C GLN A 70 -1.40 8.51 -11.32
N SER A 71 -2.54 9.05 -11.73
CA SER A 71 -3.71 9.22 -10.83
C SER A 71 -4.38 7.90 -10.46
N SER A 72 -4.29 6.89 -11.34
CA SER A 72 -4.87 5.57 -11.12
C SER A 72 -3.81 4.55 -10.68
N PRO A 73 -4.06 3.76 -9.62
CA PRO A 73 -3.16 2.70 -9.18
C PRO A 73 -2.95 1.63 -10.26
N MET A 74 -3.99 1.34 -11.06
CA MET A 74 -3.86 0.44 -12.20
C MET A 74 -2.90 1.00 -13.24
N THR A 75 -3.00 2.30 -13.54
CA THR A 75 -2.10 2.96 -14.48
C THR A 75 -0.66 3.02 -13.96
N ALA A 76 -0.46 3.28 -12.66
CA ALA A 76 0.85 3.20 -12.02
C ALA A 76 1.50 1.81 -12.21
N LYS A 77 0.75 0.72 -11.93
CA LYS A 77 1.17 -0.66 -12.20
C LYS A 77 1.40 -0.94 -13.69
N MET A 78 0.63 -0.34 -14.59
CA MET A 78 0.85 -0.51 -16.03
C MET A 78 2.12 0.19 -16.49
N LYS A 79 2.42 1.38 -15.98
CA LYS A 79 3.65 2.11 -16.30
C LYS A 79 4.91 1.44 -15.74
N SER A 80 4.79 0.65 -14.68
CA SER A 80 5.91 -0.16 -14.16
C SER A 80 6.18 -1.44 -14.98
N LYS A 81 5.20 -1.95 -15.74
CA LYS A 81 5.33 -3.24 -16.46
C LYS A 81 6.50 -3.29 -17.45
N PRO A 82 6.75 -2.27 -18.30
CA PRO A 82 7.84 -2.32 -19.28
C PRO A 82 9.23 -2.45 -18.64
N TYR A 83 9.40 -1.95 -17.41
CA TYR A 83 10.68 -1.94 -16.71
C TYR A 83 10.90 -3.15 -15.79
N ARG A 84 10.01 -4.16 -15.82
CA ARG A 84 10.09 -5.27 -14.86
C ARG A 84 11.40 -6.06 -14.93
N THR A 85 12.05 -6.09 -16.08
CA THR A 85 13.39 -6.69 -16.26
C THR A 85 14.47 -5.93 -15.50
N ASP A 86 14.27 -4.64 -15.27
CA ASP A 86 15.16 -3.71 -14.56
C ASP A 86 14.76 -3.56 -13.08
N SER A 87 14.07 -4.55 -12.52
CA SER A 87 13.77 -4.54 -11.09
C SER A 87 15.06 -4.55 -10.27
N ARG A 88 15.03 -3.97 -9.06
CA ARG A 88 16.10 -4.20 -8.08
C ARG A 88 16.41 -5.71 -7.96
N PRO A 89 17.70 -6.12 -7.87
CA PRO A 89 18.10 -7.53 -8.00
C PRO A 89 17.55 -8.42 -6.87
N ASP A 90 17.28 -7.84 -5.71
CA ASP A 90 16.69 -8.47 -4.53
C ASP A 90 15.15 -8.44 -4.51
N TRP A 91 14.49 -8.01 -5.60
CA TRP A 91 13.05 -7.75 -5.63
C TRP A 91 12.20 -8.91 -5.10
N GLU A 92 12.50 -10.15 -5.52
CA GLU A 92 11.74 -11.31 -5.08
C GLU A 92 11.83 -11.56 -3.57
N MET A 93 12.94 -11.16 -2.93
CA MET A 93 13.14 -11.25 -1.49
C MET A 93 12.45 -10.10 -0.74
N VAL A 94 12.46 -8.89 -1.30
CA VAL A 94 12.01 -7.68 -0.59
C VAL A 94 10.57 -7.25 -0.91
N LYS A 95 9.92 -7.83 -1.93
CA LYS A 95 8.55 -7.47 -2.33
C LYS A 95 7.52 -7.59 -1.20
N VAL A 96 7.64 -8.60 -0.34
CA VAL A 96 6.72 -8.77 0.81
C VAL A 96 7.00 -7.75 1.91
N PRO A 97 8.24 -7.57 2.39
CA PRO A 97 8.59 -6.47 3.29
C PRO A 97 8.14 -5.08 2.80
N ILE A 98 8.35 -4.77 1.52
CA ILE A 98 7.95 -3.47 0.94
C ILE A 98 6.42 -3.34 0.92
N MET A 99 5.67 -4.36 0.49
CA MET A 99 4.19 -4.29 0.52
C MET A 99 3.66 -4.10 1.94
N LYS A 100 4.21 -4.84 2.91
CA LYS A 100 3.89 -4.69 4.33
C LYS A 100 4.14 -3.26 4.82
N TRP A 101 5.28 -2.67 4.42
CA TRP A 101 5.62 -1.29 4.73
C TRP A 101 4.64 -0.29 4.10
N CYS A 102 4.26 -0.47 2.83
CA CYS A 102 3.25 0.37 2.17
C CYS A 102 1.90 0.34 2.88
N LEU A 103 1.43 -0.84 3.33
CA LEU A 103 0.19 -0.99 4.09
C LEU A 103 0.25 -0.32 5.46
N ARG A 104 1.41 -0.38 6.14
CA ARG A 104 1.61 0.33 7.41
C ARG A 104 1.55 1.84 7.21
N ILE A 105 2.15 2.39 6.15
CA ILE A 105 2.03 3.84 5.86
C ILE A 105 0.57 4.20 5.56
N LYS A 106 -0.12 3.37 4.76
CA LYS A 106 -1.54 3.54 4.48
C LYS A 106 -2.36 3.67 5.76
N LEU A 107 -2.08 2.82 6.76
CA LEU A 107 -2.69 2.91 8.10
C LEU A 107 -2.27 4.18 8.85
N ALA A 108 -0.98 4.40 9.05
CA ALA A 108 -0.44 5.51 9.84
C ALA A 108 -0.99 6.87 9.38
N GLN A 109 -1.15 7.04 8.07
CA GLN A 109 -1.58 8.29 7.45
C GLN A 109 -3.08 8.42 7.20
N ASN A 110 -3.83 7.33 7.28
CA ASN A 110 -5.29 7.30 7.11
C ASN A 110 -5.93 6.58 8.29
N TRP A 111 -5.51 6.96 9.49
CA TRP A 111 -5.74 6.22 10.73
C TRP A 111 -7.19 5.78 10.90
N ASP A 112 -8.13 6.72 10.94
CA ASP A 112 -9.53 6.41 11.25
C ASP A 112 -10.18 5.57 10.15
N LYS A 113 -10.05 6.02 8.90
CA LYS A 113 -10.67 5.39 7.74
C LYS A 113 -10.16 3.96 7.51
N PHE A 114 -8.84 3.76 7.58
CA PHE A 114 -8.24 2.46 7.30
C PHE A 114 -8.30 1.52 8.51
N SER A 115 -8.24 2.05 9.74
CA SER A 115 -8.52 1.26 10.95
C SER A 115 -9.93 0.70 10.92
N HIS A 116 -10.93 1.52 10.57
CA HIS A 116 -12.30 1.05 10.42
C HIS A 116 -12.42 -0.06 9.36
N ALA A 117 -11.79 0.12 8.20
CA ALA A 117 -11.77 -0.90 7.15
C ALA A 117 -11.16 -2.23 7.63
N LEU A 118 -10.06 -2.20 8.39
CA LEU A 118 -9.44 -3.39 8.98
C LEU A 118 -10.31 -4.04 10.05
N LEU A 119 -10.77 -3.27 11.03
CA LEU A 119 -11.49 -3.78 12.21
C LEU A 119 -12.90 -4.28 11.87
N SER A 120 -13.57 -3.69 10.88
CA SER A 120 -14.88 -4.15 10.37
C SER A 120 -14.88 -5.58 9.83
N THR A 121 -13.70 -6.16 9.56
CA THR A 121 -13.57 -7.57 9.15
C THR A 121 -13.71 -8.54 10.33
N GLY A 122 -13.70 -8.05 11.57
CA GLY A 122 -13.79 -8.87 12.78
C GLY A 122 -12.65 -9.87 12.86
N SER A 123 -12.97 -11.13 13.15
CA SER A 123 -12.02 -12.26 13.16
C SER A 123 -11.88 -12.97 11.81
N LYS A 124 -12.69 -12.60 10.80
CA LYS A 124 -12.71 -13.30 9.51
C LYS A 124 -11.37 -13.22 8.79
N ALA A 125 -11.06 -14.24 7.99
CA ALA A 125 -9.91 -14.17 7.09
C ALA A 125 -10.15 -13.07 6.03
N ILE A 126 -9.15 -12.23 5.79
CA ILE A 126 -9.21 -11.23 4.72
C ILE A 126 -8.68 -11.87 3.45
N VAL A 127 -9.45 -11.86 2.35
CA VAL A 127 -9.07 -12.55 1.11
C VAL A 127 -9.30 -11.64 -0.10
N GLU A 128 -8.25 -11.42 -0.88
CA GLU A 128 -8.39 -10.80 -2.20
C GLU A 128 -8.80 -11.87 -3.22
N ASP A 129 -10.02 -11.76 -3.75
CA ASP A 129 -10.52 -12.56 -4.87
C ASP A 129 -9.91 -12.02 -6.17
N SER A 130 -8.95 -12.78 -6.69
CA SER A 130 -8.18 -12.45 -7.88
C SER A 130 -8.49 -13.43 -9.01
N SER A 131 -8.68 -12.91 -10.21
CA SER A 131 -8.91 -13.75 -11.39
C SER A 131 -7.73 -14.67 -11.75
N ARG A 132 -6.50 -14.30 -11.38
CA ARG A 132 -5.27 -15.01 -11.80
C ARG A 132 -4.16 -15.03 -10.76
N ASP A 133 -4.06 -14.00 -9.90
CA ASP A 133 -2.95 -13.86 -8.96
C ASP A 133 -3.24 -14.66 -7.68
N THR A 134 -2.67 -15.86 -7.61
CA THR A 134 -2.76 -16.74 -6.45
C THR A 134 -1.64 -16.50 -5.42
N TYR A 135 -0.73 -15.57 -5.67
CA TYR A 135 0.34 -15.22 -4.74
C TYR A 135 -0.14 -14.13 -3.78
N TRP A 136 -0.56 -12.98 -4.32
CA TRP A 136 -1.07 -11.88 -3.50
C TRP A 136 -2.50 -12.12 -3.04
N GLY A 137 -3.32 -12.74 -3.88
CA GLY A 137 -4.71 -13.09 -3.60
C GLY A 137 -4.99 -14.59 -3.70
N ALA A 138 -6.26 -14.92 -3.93
CA ALA A 138 -6.77 -16.25 -4.16
C ALA A 138 -7.75 -16.25 -5.34
N ARG A 139 -7.74 -17.30 -6.16
CA ARG A 139 -8.66 -17.46 -7.29
C ARG A 139 -9.80 -18.41 -6.96
N GLU A 140 -10.94 -18.23 -7.60
CA GLU A 140 -12.04 -19.18 -7.51
C GLU A 140 -11.68 -20.52 -8.16
N ILE A 141 -11.93 -21.62 -7.44
CA ILE A 141 -11.69 -23.00 -7.90
C ILE A 141 -12.96 -23.87 -7.86
N GLY A 142 -14.08 -23.28 -7.44
CA GLY A 142 -15.40 -23.92 -7.36
C GLY A 142 -16.39 -22.97 -6.69
N PRO A 143 -17.69 -23.34 -6.63
CA PRO A 143 -18.71 -22.51 -6.00
C PRO A 143 -18.31 -22.15 -4.57
N ASP A 144 -18.21 -20.85 -4.30
CA ASP A 144 -17.84 -20.28 -2.98
C ASP A 144 -16.49 -20.75 -2.41
N LEU A 145 -15.58 -21.25 -3.25
CA LEU A 145 -14.27 -21.73 -2.83
C LEU A 145 -13.14 -20.99 -3.56
N LEU A 146 -12.32 -20.30 -2.78
CA LEU A 146 -11.12 -19.60 -3.26
C LEU A 146 -9.86 -20.37 -2.85
N GLU A 147 -8.82 -20.30 -3.66
CA GLU A 147 -7.52 -20.92 -3.40
C GLU A 147 -6.35 -20.02 -3.80
N GLY A 148 -5.37 -19.88 -2.91
CA GLY A 148 -4.16 -19.09 -3.12
C GLY A 148 -3.33 -18.93 -1.84
N GLN A 149 -2.15 -18.35 -1.97
CA GLN A 149 -1.32 -17.97 -0.81
C GLN A 149 -1.90 -16.75 -0.08
N ASN A 150 -2.59 -15.87 -0.81
CA ASN A 150 -3.27 -14.69 -0.27
C ASN A 150 -2.36 -13.87 0.66
N VAL A 151 -1.13 -13.61 0.22
CA VAL A 151 -0.11 -12.90 1.02
C VAL A 151 -0.60 -11.51 1.42
N LEU A 152 -1.33 -10.80 0.55
CA LEU A 152 -1.89 -9.48 0.87
C LEU A 152 -2.87 -9.58 2.03
N GLY A 153 -3.83 -10.51 1.96
CA GLY A 153 -4.80 -10.75 3.02
C GLY A 153 -4.14 -11.10 4.35
N ARG A 154 -3.08 -11.92 4.31
CA ARG A 154 -2.29 -12.26 5.51
C ARG A 154 -1.59 -11.06 6.13
N LEU A 155 -0.98 -10.19 5.32
CA LEU A 155 -0.39 -8.95 5.81
C LEU A 155 -1.42 -8.02 6.44
N LEU A 156 -2.62 -7.93 5.86
CA LEU A 156 -3.73 -7.14 6.41
C LEU A 156 -4.23 -7.72 7.74
N MET A 157 -4.31 -9.04 7.88
CA MET A 157 -4.67 -9.70 9.14
C MET A 157 -3.62 -9.47 10.23
N GLU A 158 -2.33 -9.56 9.89
CA GLU A 158 -1.24 -9.22 10.82
C GLU A 158 -1.35 -7.75 11.27
N LEU A 159 -1.61 -6.84 10.32
CA LEU A 159 -1.76 -5.42 10.61
C LEU A 159 -2.99 -5.15 11.49
N ARG A 160 -4.13 -5.81 11.23
CA ARG A 160 -5.33 -5.75 12.07
C ARG A 160 -5.05 -6.23 13.49
N GLN A 161 -4.33 -7.33 13.66
CA GLN A 161 -3.99 -7.85 14.98
C GLN A 161 -3.12 -6.87 15.76
N LYS A 162 -2.08 -6.31 15.12
CA LYS A 162 -1.23 -5.28 15.73
C LYS A 162 -2.00 -4.02 16.09
N LEU A 163 -2.94 -3.61 15.24
CA LEU A 163 -3.80 -2.46 15.52
C LEU A 163 -4.66 -2.68 16.78
N HIS A 164 -5.06 -3.92 17.05
CA HIS A 164 -5.81 -4.25 18.25
C HIS A 164 -4.92 -4.38 19.51
N SER A 165 -3.71 -4.93 19.39
CA SER A 165 -2.85 -5.19 20.55
C SER A 165 -1.96 -4.01 20.94
N SER A 166 -1.46 -3.27 19.96
CA SER A 166 -0.38 -2.29 20.11
C SER A 166 -0.53 -1.17 19.07
N PRO A 167 -1.63 -0.39 19.10
CA PRO A 167 -1.90 0.65 18.11
C PRO A 167 -0.82 1.73 18.05
N ASP A 168 -0.22 2.09 19.18
CA ASP A 168 0.78 3.17 19.22
C ASP A 168 2.03 2.84 18.38
N ASP A 169 2.41 1.56 18.28
CA ASP A 169 3.52 1.07 17.44
C ASP A 169 3.28 1.22 15.93
N LEU A 170 2.05 1.57 15.52
CA LEU A 170 1.65 1.73 14.12
C LEU A 170 1.51 3.20 13.70
N ARG A 171 1.75 4.15 14.61
CA ARG A 171 1.71 5.58 14.31
C ARG A 171 2.89 6.04 13.45
N GLU A 172 4.01 5.35 13.57
CA GLU A 172 5.22 5.59 12.81
C GLU A 172 5.68 4.30 12.10
N VAL A 173 6.29 4.49 10.93
CA VAL A 173 6.72 3.39 10.07
C VAL A 173 8.19 3.62 9.68
N ALA A 174 9.07 2.90 10.35
CA ALA A 174 10.49 2.85 10.00
C ALA A 174 10.71 2.32 8.56
N PRO A 175 11.78 2.74 7.87
CA PRO A 175 12.11 2.22 6.54
C PRO A 175 12.39 0.72 6.60
N VAL A 176 12.19 0.03 5.47
CA VAL A 176 12.60 -1.37 5.35
C VAL A 176 14.14 -1.42 5.38
N PRO A 177 14.77 -2.28 6.20
CA PRO A 177 16.22 -2.35 6.32
C PRO A 177 16.84 -3.10 5.12
N ILE A 178 16.79 -2.48 3.95
CA ILE A 178 17.31 -3.01 2.68
C ILE A 178 18.20 -1.97 1.99
N CYS A 179 19.15 -2.43 1.19
CA CYS A 179 20.06 -1.56 0.45
C CYS A 179 19.29 -0.63 -0.49
N CYS A 180 19.77 0.61 -0.62
CA CYS A 180 19.24 1.62 -1.54
C CYS A 180 17.72 1.78 -1.44
N PHE A 181 17.14 1.83 -0.23
CA PHE A 181 15.71 2.08 -0.06
C PHE A 181 15.39 3.57 -0.19
N THR A 182 15.32 4.02 -1.44
CA THR A 182 15.15 5.43 -1.81
C THR A 182 13.88 5.67 -2.64
N LEU A 183 13.37 6.91 -2.60
CA LEU A 183 12.26 7.38 -3.41
C LEU A 183 12.65 8.72 -4.06
N LEU A 184 12.73 8.75 -5.39
CA LEU A 184 13.23 9.89 -6.16
C LEU A 184 14.60 10.37 -5.64
N GLU A 185 15.53 9.42 -5.47
CA GLU A 185 16.90 9.63 -4.97
C GLU A 185 16.97 10.09 -3.49
N ARG A 186 15.84 10.28 -2.81
CA ARG A 186 15.79 10.61 -1.38
C ARG A 186 15.82 9.34 -0.54
N GLN A 187 16.65 9.34 0.50
CA GLN A 187 16.65 8.28 1.50
C GLN A 187 15.31 8.25 2.24
N ILE A 188 14.64 7.11 2.25
CA ILE A 188 13.39 6.94 3.00
C ILE A 188 13.73 6.87 4.49
N GLY A 189 13.16 7.78 5.28
CA GLY A 189 13.23 7.81 6.73
C GLY A 189 11.96 7.24 7.40
N VAL A 190 11.74 7.63 8.65
CA VAL A 190 10.55 7.24 9.41
C VAL A 190 9.33 8.02 8.88
N VAL A 191 8.27 7.29 8.51
CA VAL A 191 7.03 7.89 7.98
C VAL A 191 5.94 7.81 9.04
N GLY A 192 5.46 8.97 9.50
CA GLY A 192 4.36 9.09 10.47
C GLY A 192 3.09 9.69 9.86
N LYS A 193 2.29 10.36 10.71
CA LYS A 193 1.10 11.13 10.30
C LYS A 193 1.47 12.17 9.23
N ARG A 194 0.55 12.42 8.29
CA ARG A 194 0.73 13.45 7.26
C ARG A 194 0.84 14.81 7.92
N VAL A 195 2.03 15.39 7.91
CA VAL A 195 2.26 16.79 8.25
C VAL A 195 2.46 17.53 6.94
N TYR A 196 1.45 18.29 6.54
CA TYR A 196 1.64 19.25 5.46
C TYR A 196 2.39 20.46 6.03
N PRO A 197 3.36 21.02 5.31
CA PRO A 197 3.92 22.32 5.68
C PRO A 197 2.76 23.31 5.83
N SER A 198 2.69 24.01 6.95
CA SER A 198 1.73 25.10 7.13
C SER A 198 1.94 26.11 6.00
N VAL A 199 0.92 26.33 5.18
CA VAL A 199 0.93 27.41 4.19
C VAL A 199 1.14 28.71 4.98
N ARG A 200 2.31 29.34 4.81
CA ARG A 200 2.52 30.70 5.33
C ARG A 200 1.53 31.60 4.60
N ARG A 201 0.48 32.05 5.29
CA ARG A 201 -0.32 33.18 4.83
C ARG A 201 0.61 34.38 4.78
N THR A 202 1.01 34.79 3.59
CA THR A 202 1.55 36.13 3.36
C THR A 202 0.41 37.10 3.65
N SER A 203 0.41 37.67 4.85
CA SER A 203 -0.37 38.87 5.14
C SER A 203 0.31 40.02 4.39
N GLU A 204 -0.12 40.29 3.17
CA GLU A 204 0.13 41.58 2.54
C GLU A 204 -0.69 42.62 3.29
N THR A 205 0.02 43.42 4.08
CA THR A 205 -0.44 44.69 4.61
C THR A 205 -0.66 45.67 3.45
N ALA A 206 -1.91 45.86 3.05
CA ALA A 206 -2.29 47.06 2.30
C ALA A 206 -2.45 48.21 3.31
N SER A 207 -1.39 48.99 3.49
CA SER A 207 -1.45 50.30 4.12
C SER A 207 -1.94 51.31 3.09
N GLU A 208 -2.81 52.19 3.56
CA GLU A 208 -3.44 53.33 2.90
C GLU A 208 -2.45 54.25 2.18
N ALA A 209 -2.90 54.79 1.04
CA ALA A 209 -2.82 56.21 0.70
C ALA A 209 -3.55 56.44 -0.63
N VAL A 210 -4.65 57.19 -0.65
CA VAL A 210 -4.82 58.36 -1.53
C VAL A 210 -5.89 59.27 -0.91
N ALA A 211 -5.56 60.57 -0.93
CA ALA A 211 -6.30 61.76 -0.55
C ALA A 211 -7.76 61.87 -1.02
#